data_AF-A0A943JL73-F1
#
_entry.id   AF-A0A943JL73-F1
#
_cell.length_a   1.000
_cell.length_b   1.000
_cell.length_c   1.000
_cell.angle_alpha   90.00
_cell.angle_beta   90.00
_cell.angle_gamma   90.00
#
_symmetry.space_group_name_H-M   'P 1'
#
loop_
_entity.id
_entity.type
_entity.pdbx_description
1 polymer ?
#
loop_
_entity_poly.entity_id
_entity_poly.type
_entity_poly.pdbx_seq_one_letter_code
_entity_poly.pdbx_strand_id
1 'polypeptide(L)'
;MSKESVKNFFKDVFSINENKATKAEIKEYIISGSKLKGTNMCILILAIIIACVGLNMNSVEMIIGAMLISPMMGAIIGMGYNLATGDMKYFKRALVALCIQMAISLTTSTIYFLITPISTPSSALLLRTAPTIWDVIIAITGGLAGGIGVTRKEKGNILPGVAIATGLVPPLCTAGYGISMLNMNYFLGAIYMFFINAFFICVSSMIVFRIMKMPKKKGETAKETRKIQRDLIIIAIITIIPSIILAYPVVVKSVIEGNVQKYLNNEFTYPETQIVKSNIDTQSKEIKLVLIGKVLDEEEIMNLTNKLSEYNLQDMNLKITQTEVEEGITKEEIEEYKKEKNTEEFSTLTEAKQNTDISEIKQTTNLDKNKILEELKNKHSTVQDVSITNNKTITTNNNDNQTIIVTVTLNGSLSQDEEEELNKDIKELVGDNILINKTIVNANK
;
A
#
# COMPACT_ATOMS: atom_id res chain seq x y z
N MET A 1 -24.60 -16.21 43.70
CA MET A 1 -24.23 -14.81 44.02
C MET A 1 -25.50 -14.02 44.30
N SER A 2 -25.57 -13.29 45.43
CA SER A 2 -26.69 -12.37 45.68
C SER A 2 -26.68 -11.23 44.63
N LYS A 3 -27.83 -10.60 44.35
CA LYS A 3 -27.92 -9.46 43.40
C LYS A 3 -26.93 -8.33 43.76
N GLU A 4 -26.64 -8.17 45.05
CA GLU A 4 -25.70 -7.19 45.58
C GLU A 4 -24.24 -7.59 45.33
N SER A 5 -23.92 -8.88 45.41
CA SER A 5 -22.62 -9.43 45.05
C SER A 5 -22.35 -9.35 43.54
N VAL A 6 -23.37 -9.53 42.70
CA VAL A 6 -23.27 -9.30 41.25
C VAL A 6 -23.06 -7.81 40.96
N LYS A 7 -23.85 -6.92 41.57
CA LYS A 7 -23.71 -5.47 41.37
C LYS A 7 -22.34 -4.95 41.81
N ASN A 8 -21.81 -5.44 42.94
CA ASN A 8 -20.48 -5.06 43.42
C ASN A 8 -19.38 -5.64 42.52
N PHE A 9 -19.52 -6.89 42.06
CA PHE A 9 -18.61 -7.47 41.06
C PHE A 9 -18.56 -6.63 39.76
N PHE A 10 -19.70 -6.24 39.21
CA PHE A 10 -19.73 -5.36 38.04
C PHE A 10 -19.18 -3.96 38.35
N LYS A 11 -19.41 -3.43 39.55
CA LYS A 11 -18.87 -2.12 39.95
C LYS A 11 -17.35 -2.15 40.06
N ASP A 12 -16.78 -3.24 40.58
CA ASP A 12 -15.34 -3.42 40.75
C ASP A 12 -14.68 -3.71 39.38
N VAL A 13 -15.26 -4.60 38.57
CA VAL A 13 -14.75 -4.92 37.21
C VAL A 13 -14.76 -3.72 36.27
N PHE A 14 -15.79 -2.85 36.35
CA PHE A 14 -15.90 -1.65 35.51
C PHE A 14 -15.38 -0.37 36.20
N SER A 15 -14.71 -0.50 37.35
CA SER A 15 -14.11 0.60 38.10
C SER A 15 -12.86 1.15 37.38
N ILE A 16 -12.99 2.28 36.70
CA ILE A 16 -11.85 2.98 36.07
C ILE A 16 -10.93 3.63 37.14
N ASN A 17 -11.26 3.58 38.43
CA ASN A 17 -10.51 4.26 39.49
C ASN A 17 -9.41 3.39 40.13
N GLU A 18 -9.43 2.07 39.96
CA GLU A 18 -8.39 1.18 40.51
C GLU A 18 -7.05 1.36 39.79
N ASN A 19 -5.92 1.42 40.52
CA ASN A 19 -4.57 1.65 39.95
C ASN A 19 -4.37 2.98 39.19
N LYS A 20 -5.18 4.00 39.48
CA LYS A 20 -5.01 5.35 38.94
C LYS A 20 -3.80 6.06 39.59
N ALA A 21 -2.95 6.65 38.77
CA ALA A 21 -1.86 7.53 39.22
C ALA A 21 -2.42 8.82 39.85
N THR A 22 -1.62 9.48 40.67
CA THR A 22 -2.03 10.75 41.25
C THR A 22 -2.21 11.79 40.14
N LYS A 23 -3.09 12.77 40.33
CA LYS A 23 -3.36 13.82 39.33
C LYS A 23 -2.08 14.61 38.97
N ALA A 24 -1.14 14.72 39.92
CA ALA A 24 0.15 15.37 39.71
C ALA A 24 1.07 14.53 38.80
N GLU A 25 1.20 13.23 39.08
CA GLU A 25 1.97 12.28 38.25
C GLU A 25 1.44 12.22 36.80
N ILE A 26 0.11 12.18 36.64
CA ILE A 26 -0.52 12.19 35.31
C ILE A 26 -0.16 13.47 34.55
N LYS A 27 -0.29 14.63 35.21
CA LYS A 27 0.03 15.92 34.61
C LYS A 27 1.50 16.00 34.20
N GLU A 28 2.41 15.59 35.08
CA GLU A 28 3.85 15.63 34.80
C GLU A 28 4.21 14.72 33.63
N TYR A 29 3.70 13.48 33.61
CA TYR A 29 3.92 12.56 32.51
C TYR A 29 3.45 13.15 31.18
N ILE A 30 2.22 13.65 31.11
CA ILE A 30 1.64 14.17 29.87
C ILE A 30 2.40 15.41 29.38
N ILE A 31 2.71 16.35 30.28
CA ILE A 31 3.48 17.56 29.93
C ILE A 31 4.91 17.19 29.52
N SER A 32 5.52 16.19 30.15
CA SER A 32 6.87 15.74 29.80
C SER A 32 6.90 15.04 28.43
N GLY A 33 5.88 14.26 28.11
CA GLY A 33 5.70 13.58 26.83
C GLY A 33 5.34 14.52 25.67
N SER A 34 4.70 15.67 25.94
CA SER A 34 4.40 16.68 24.92
C SER A 34 5.53 17.69 24.68
N LYS A 35 6.64 17.61 25.42
CA LYS A 35 7.79 18.52 25.25
C LYS A 35 8.65 18.09 24.07
N LEU A 36 9.07 19.07 23.27
CA LEU A 36 10.11 18.90 22.26
C LEU A 36 11.45 18.67 22.96
N LYS A 37 11.99 17.46 22.87
CA LYS A 37 13.35 17.10 23.28
C LYS A 37 14.12 16.61 22.07
N GLY A 38 15.41 16.96 21.95
CA GLY A 38 16.26 16.57 20.82
C GLY A 38 16.28 15.05 20.59
N THR A 39 16.43 14.27 21.67
CA THR A 39 16.40 12.80 21.62
C THR A 39 15.12 12.26 20.97
N ASN A 40 13.96 12.83 21.30
CA ASN A 40 12.69 12.40 20.72
C ASN A 40 12.61 12.72 19.22
N MET A 41 13.21 13.82 18.77
CA MET A 41 13.26 14.17 17.35
C MET A 41 14.19 13.24 16.57
N CYS A 42 15.34 12.87 17.14
CA CYS A 42 16.24 11.89 16.52
C CYS A 42 15.56 10.52 16.38
N ILE A 43 14.88 10.06 17.44
CA ILE A 43 14.12 8.80 17.40
C ILE A 43 13.00 8.88 16.35
N LEU A 44 12.31 10.03 16.25
CA LEU A 44 11.29 10.24 15.22
C LEU A 44 11.87 10.10 13.81
N ILE A 45 13.00 10.74 13.51
CA ILE A 45 13.65 10.64 12.19
C ILE A 45 13.96 9.17 11.86
N LEU A 46 14.54 8.43 12.80
CA LEU A 46 14.84 7.01 12.62
C LEU A 46 13.57 6.18 12.41
N ALA A 47 12.52 6.44 13.19
CA ALA A 47 11.23 5.77 13.04
C ALA A 47 10.61 6.01 11.66
N ILE A 48 10.69 7.24 11.14
CA ILE A 48 10.19 7.58 9.81
C ILE A 48 10.97 6.85 8.71
N ILE A 49 12.29 6.77 8.82
CA ILE A 49 13.11 6.01 7.86
C ILE A 49 12.70 4.53 7.87
N ILE A 50 12.58 3.91 9.05
CA ILE A 50 12.13 2.51 9.19
C ILE A 50 10.72 2.32 8.59
N ALA A 51 9.81 3.26 8.83
CA ALA A 51 8.46 3.21 8.26
C ALA A 51 8.47 3.32 6.74
N CYS A 52 9.29 4.21 6.15
CA CYS A 52 9.40 4.34 4.70
C CYS A 52 10.00 3.08 4.06
N VAL A 53 11.02 2.48 4.68
CA VAL A 53 11.58 1.18 4.25
C VAL A 53 10.50 0.10 4.31
N GLY A 54 9.75 0.02 5.41
CA GLY A 54 8.65 -0.92 5.57
C GLY A 54 7.55 -0.76 4.53
N LEU A 55 7.19 0.48 4.18
CA LEU A 55 6.22 0.79 3.12
C LEU A 55 6.71 0.36 1.74
N ASN A 56 7.99 0.60 1.43
CA ASN A 56 8.61 0.17 0.17
C ASN A 56 8.70 -1.35 0.06
N MET A 57 9.06 -2.03 1.15
CA MET A 57 9.15 -3.50 1.18
C MET A 57 7.81 -4.19 1.44
N ASN A 58 6.71 -3.43 1.59
CA ASN A 58 5.39 -3.94 1.95
C ASN A 58 5.40 -4.82 3.23
N SER A 59 6.27 -4.51 4.21
CA SER A 59 6.39 -5.23 5.48
C SER A 59 5.63 -4.52 6.59
N VAL A 60 4.56 -5.15 7.04
CA VAL A 60 3.71 -4.65 8.14
C VAL A 60 4.47 -4.68 9.47
N GLU A 61 5.39 -5.63 9.67
CA GLU A 61 6.18 -5.79 10.89
C GLU A 61 7.10 -4.59 11.11
N MET A 62 7.80 -4.14 10.06
CA MET A 62 8.66 -2.95 10.12
C MET A 62 7.85 -1.69 10.40
N ILE A 63 6.68 -1.58 9.76
CA ILE A 63 5.75 -0.46 9.95
C ILE A 63 5.26 -0.41 11.41
N ILE A 64 4.90 -1.55 12.00
CA ILE A 64 4.50 -1.65 13.41
C ILE A 64 5.67 -1.28 14.33
N GLY A 65 6.88 -1.76 14.04
CA GLY A 65 8.09 -1.43 14.80
C GLY A 65 8.37 0.06 14.84
N ALA A 66 8.25 0.75 13.69
CA ALA A 66 8.38 2.20 13.60
C ALA A 66 7.33 2.95 14.43
N MET A 67 6.08 2.50 14.43
CA MET A 67 5.00 3.10 15.23
C MET A 67 5.25 2.94 16.74
N LEU A 68 5.80 1.81 17.18
CA LEU A 68 6.09 1.52 18.59
C LEU A 68 7.08 2.50 19.22
N ILE A 69 8.10 2.89 18.46
CA ILE A 69 9.17 3.77 18.95
C ILE A 69 8.88 5.26 18.73
N SER A 70 7.87 5.60 17.93
CA SER A 70 7.57 6.99 17.54
C SER A 70 6.95 7.81 18.69
N PRO A 71 7.51 8.98 19.05
CA PRO A 71 7.04 9.79 20.17
C PRO A 71 5.86 10.73 19.84
N MET A 72 5.14 10.54 18.73
CA MET A 72 4.06 11.45 18.31
C MET A 72 2.84 11.45 19.23
N MET A 73 2.52 10.30 19.83
CA MET A 73 1.31 10.13 20.64
C MET A 73 1.28 11.06 21.86
N GLY A 74 2.46 11.40 22.42
CA GLY A 74 2.59 12.29 23.57
C GLY A 74 2.04 13.70 23.30
N ALA A 75 2.27 14.25 22.11
CA ALA A 75 1.76 15.57 21.73
C ALA A 75 0.23 15.56 21.57
N ILE A 76 -0.33 14.52 20.95
CA ILE A 76 -1.78 14.40 20.70
C ILE A 76 -2.56 14.24 22.01
N ILE A 77 -2.13 13.34 22.88
CA ILE A 77 -2.75 13.15 24.20
C ILE A 77 -2.52 14.38 25.08
N GLY A 78 -1.36 15.04 24.95
CA GLY A 78 -1.07 16.33 25.57
C GLY A 78 -2.08 17.41 25.18
N MET A 79 -2.43 17.52 23.90
CA MET A 79 -3.49 18.44 23.46
C MET A 79 -4.82 18.12 24.12
N GLY A 80 -5.25 16.85 24.13
CA GLY A 80 -6.50 16.43 24.76
C GLY A 80 -6.55 16.74 26.26
N TYR A 81 -5.46 16.51 26.98
CA TYR A 81 -5.33 16.85 28.40
C TYR A 81 -5.43 18.36 28.65
N ASN A 82 -4.74 19.17 27.84
CA ASN A 82 -4.75 20.62 28.00
C ASN A 82 -6.11 21.25 27.63
N LEU A 83 -6.83 20.67 26.67
CA LEU A 83 -8.22 21.03 26.38
C LEU A 83 -9.17 20.63 27.52
N ALA A 84 -8.96 19.47 28.14
CA ALA A 84 -9.78 19.02 29.26
C ALA A 84 -9.61 19.89 30.51
N THR A 85 -8.37 20.34 30.77
CA THR A 85 -7.98 21.15 31.94
C THR A 85 -8.04 22.67 31.71
N GLY A 86 -8.30 23.12 30.48
CA GLY A 86 -8.44 24.54 30.13
C GLY A 86 -7.11 25.30 29.99
N ASP A 87 -5.97 24.61 29.93
CA ASP A 87 -4.67 25.28 29.83
C ASP A 87 -4.24 25.56 28.39
N MET A 88 -4.77 26.65 27.83
CA MET A 88 -4.51 27.07 26.45
C MET A 88 -3.02 27.30 26.15
N LYS A 89 -2.20 27.65 27.15
CA LYS A 89 -0.76 27.86 26.96
C LYS A 89 -0.05 26.54 26.63
N TYR A 90 -0.37 25.48 27.37
CA TYR A 90 0.20 24.16 27.12
C TYR A 90 -0.45 23.46 25.93
N PHE A 91 -1.73 23.73 25.65
CA PHE A 91 -2.38 23.29 24.40
C PHE A 91 -1.62 23.81 23.17
N LYS A 92 -1.36 25.12 23.08
CA LYS A 92 -0.59 25.69 21.97
C LYS A 92 0.81 25.10 21.86
N ARG A 93 1.48 24.82 22.98
CA ARG A 93 2.80 24.17 22.98
C ARG A 93 2.73 22.74 22.44
N ALA A 94 1.72 21.96 22.83
CA ALA A 94 1.52 20.60 22.32
C ALA A 94 1.15 20.61 20.82
N LEU A 95 0.35 21.57 20.37
CA LEU A 95 0.03 21.77 18.96
C LEU A 95 1.28 22.11 18.14
N VAL A 96 2.10 23.07 18.60
CA VAL A 96 3.37 23.42 17.95
C VAL A 96 4.32 22.22 17.91
N ALA A 97 4.37 21.43 19.00
CA ALA A 97 5.16 20.21 19.02
C ALA A 97 4.72 19.20 17.97
N LEU A 98 3.41 18.98 17.83
CA LEU A 98 2.85 18.10 16.79
C LEU A 98 3.17 18.62 15.39
N CYS A 99 3.03 19.92 15.14
CA CYS A 99 3.37 20.52 13.84
C CYS A 99 4.85 20.35 13.49
N ILE A 100 5.76 20.51 14.47
CA ILE A 100 7.19 20.30 14.27
C ILE A 100 7.48 18.81 13.99
N GLN A 101 6.87 17.89 14.74
CA GLN A 101 7.00 16.45 14.48
C GLN A 101 6.49 16.06 13.10
N MET A 102 5.34 16.62 12.68
CA MET A 102 4.79 16.45 11.34
C MET A 102 5.75 16.98 10.28
N ALA A 103 6.27 18.20 10.43
CA ALA A 103 7.22 18.79 9.49
C ALA A 103 8.51 17.96 9.36
N ILE A 104 9.07 17.50 10.48
CA ILE A 104 10.24 16.61 10.47
C ILE A 104 9.91 15.32 9.73
N SER A 105 8.76 14.69 10.05
CA SER A 105 8.36 13.43 9.43
C SER A 105 8.16 13.57 7.93
N LEU A 106 7.54 14.66 7.50
CA LEU A 106 7.30 14.97 6.11
C LEU A 106 8.61 15.21 5.38
N THR A 107 9.48 16.07 5.90
CA THR A 107 10.81 16.33 5.31
C THR A 107 11.65 15.06 5.22
N THR A 108 11.71 14.25 6.29
CA THR A 108 12.49 13.01 6.30
C THR A 108 11.96 11.99 5.29
N SER A 109 10.63 11.79 5.23
CA SER A 109 10.04 10.85 4.27
C SER A 109 10.17 11.34 2.83
N THR A 110 9.96 12.62 2.55
CA THR A 110 10.18 13.20 1.23
C THR A 110 11.63 13.03 0.77
N ILE A 111 12.62 13.32 1.63
CA ILE A 111 14.04 13.11 1.30
C ILE A 111 14.32 11.64 1.00
N TYR A 112 13.78 10.72 1.82
CA TYR A 112 13.96 9.29 1.61
C TYR A 112 13.41 8.83 0.25
N PHE A 113 12.19 9.22 -0.11
CA PHE A 113 11.57 8.83 -1.39
C PHE A 113 12.16 9.56 -2.60
N LEU A 114 12.77 10.73 -2.39
CA LEU A 114 13.49 11.43 -3.46
C LEU A 114 14.83 10.74 -3.80
N ILE A 115 15.49 10.16 -2.79
CA ILE A 115 16.75 9.43 -2.97
C ILE A 115 16.50 7.99 -3.48
N THR A 116 15.36 7.40 -3.12
CA THR A 116 15.04 6.01 -3.46
C THR A 116 14.39 5.91 -4.85
N PRO A 117 14.95 5.14 -5.81
CA PRO A 117 14.47 5.09 -7.20
C PRO A 117 13.21 4.22 -7.40
N ILE A 118 12.34 4.11 -6.39
CA ILE A 118 11.11 3.30 -6.46
C ILE A 118 9.93 4.23 -6.78
N SER A 119 9.45 4.18 -8.02
CA SER A 119 8.36 5.04 -8.53
C SER A 119 6.99 4.37 -8.54
N THR A 120 6.91 3.07 -8.26
CA THR A 120 5.64 2.35 -8.19
C THR A 120 5.07 2.43 -6.77
N PRO A 121 3.83 2.93 -6.60
CA PRO A 121 3.20 2.97 -5.29
C PRO A 121 2.94 1.54 -4.81
N SER A 122 3.56 1.17 -3.69
CA SER A 122 3.26 -0.07 -2.97
C SER A 122 1.79 -0.11 -2.56
N SER A 123 1.18 -1.30 -2.52
CA SER A 123 -0.19 -1.50 -2.05
C SER A 123 -0.39 -0.98 -0.62
N ALA A 124 0.65 -1.04 0.23
CA ALA A 124 0.63 -0.43 1.56
C ALA A 124 0.54 1.10 1.56
N LEU A 125 1.04 1.79 0.52
CA LEU A 125 0.90 3.25 0.38
C LEU A 125 -0.53 3.61 -0.04
N LEU A 126 -1.11 2.86 -0.99
CA LEU A 126 -2.46 3.13 -1.51
C LEU A 126 -3.52 3.06 -0.41
N LEU A 127 -3.43 2.06 0.48
CA LEU A 127 -4.35 1.87 1.59
C LEU A 127 -4.32 2.99 2.65
N ARG A 128 -3.37 3.92 2.58
CA ARG A 128 -3.19 5.02 3.56
C ARG A 128 -3.51 6.40 3.00
N THR A 129 -4.24 6.46 1.88
CA THR A 129 -4.58 7.70 1.17
C THR A 129 -6.08 8.03 1.20
N ALA A 130 -6.92 7.04 1.50
CA ALA A 130 -8.37 7.19 1.56
C ALA A 130 -8.85 6.92 3.00
N PRO A 131 -9.17 7.96 3.80
CA PRO A 131 -9.73 7.74 5.12
C PRO A 131 -11.11 7.09 5.04
N THR A 132 -11.37 6.17 5.96
CA THR A 132 -12.63 5.43 6.05
C THR A 132 -13.37 5.72 7.35
N ILE A 133 -14.65 5.35 7.43
CA ILE A 133 -15.41 5.41 8.69
C ILE A 133 -14.78 4.53 9.78
N TRP A 134 -14.11 3.45 9.38
CA TRP A 134 -13.44 2.54 10.29
C TRP A 134 -12.25 3.21 11.00
N ASP A 135 -11.50 4.06 10.29
CA ASP A 135 -10.40 4.84 10.89
C ASP A 135 -10.92 5.78 11.99
N VAL A 136 -12.09 6.39 11.79
CA VAL A 136 -12.73 7.25 12.81
C VAL A 136 -13.12 6.45 14.05
N ILE A 137 -13.73 5.28 13.87
CA ILE A 137 -14.09 4.40 14.99
C ILE A 137 -12.84 3.99 15.77
N ILE A 138 -11.80 3.53 15.06
CA ILE A 138 -10.52 3.13 15.64
C ILE A 138 -9.85 4.29 16.38
N ALA A 139 -9.87 5.50 15.82
CA ALA A 139 -9.31 6.70 16.45
C ALA A 139 -10.08 7.10 17.72
N ILE A 140 -11.40 6.97 17.74
CA ILE A 140 -12.22 7.23 18.92
C ILE A 140 -11.90 6.20 20.02
N THR A 141 -11.99 4.91 19.71
CA THR A 141 -11.74 3.84 20.69
C THR A 141 -10.29 3.86 21.17
N GLY A 142 -9.35 4.10 20.26
CA GLY A 142 -7.93 4.25 20.56
C GLY A 142 -7.66 5.46 21.45
N GLY A 143 -8.26 6.61 21.17
CA GLY A 143 -8.14 7.80 22.00
C GLY A 143 -8.73 7.64 23.41
N LEU A 144 -9.85 6.93 23.53
CA LEU A 144 -10.41 6.54 24.84
C LEU A 144 -9.45 5.63 25.60
N ALA A 145 -8.94 4.58 24.96
CA ALA A 145 -7.98 3.65 25.55
C ALA A 145 -6.67 4.34 25.95
N GLY A 146 -6.13 5.20 25.09
CA GLY A 146 -4.90 5.96 25.35
C GLY A 146 -5.07 6.96 26.49
N GLY A 147 -6.23 7.65 26.55
CA GLY A 147 -6.60 8.51 27.66
C GLY A 147 -6.68 7.75 28.99
N ILE A 148 -7.28 6.56 29.02
CA ILE A 148 -7.38 5.73 30.22
C ILE A 148 -5.98 5.19 30.61
N GLY A 149 -5.25 4.65 29.64
CA GLY A 149 -3.92 4.05 29.82
C GLY A 149 -2.92 5.04 30.39
N VAL A 150 -2.93 6.30 29.91
CA VAL A 150 -2.01 7.33 30.43
C VAL A 150 -2.30 7.71 31.89
N THR A 151 -3.47 7.37 32.42
CA THR A 151 -3.83 7.65 33.82
C THR A 151 -3.47 6.54 34.79
N ARG A 152 -3.01 5.38 34.31
CA ARG A 152 -2.56 4.27 35.17
C ARG A 152 -1.19 4.57 35.78
N LYS A 153 -0.94 4.03 36.98
CA LYS A 153 0.38 4.05 37.62
C LYS A 153 1.40 3.28 36.77
N GLU A 154 1.03 2.08 36.35
CA GLU A 154 1.80 1.29 35.39
C GLU A 154 1.38 1.67 33.98
N LYS A 155 2.25 2.41 33.32
CA LYS A 155 2.11 2.87 31.94
C LYS A 155 2.43 1.68 31.01
N GLY A 156 1.55 0.68 30.98
CA GLY A 156 1.73 -0.53 30.16
C GLY A 156 1.69 -0.24 28.65
N ASN A 157 1.57 -1.31 27.85
CA ASN A 157 1.67 -1.26 26.38
C ASN A 157 0.46 -0.64 25.64
N ILE A 158 -0.40 0.10 26.36
CA ILE A 158 -1.62 0.70 25.81
C ILE A 158 -1.28 1.86 24.88
N LEU A 159 -0.37 2.76 25.28
CA LEU A 159 -0.05 3.95 24.48
C LEU A 159 0.56 3.59 23.12
N PRO A 160 1.55 2.67 23.07
CA PRO A 160 2.07 2.20 21.79
C PRO A 160 1.02 1.39 21.02
N GLY A 161 0.21 0.55 21.68
CA GLY A 161 -0.87 -0.19 21.04
C GLY A 161 -1.89 0.70 20.31
N VAL A 162 -2.28 1.83 20.92
CA VAL A 162 -3.14 2.83 20.30
C VAL A 162 -2.46 3.48 19.09
N ALA A 163 -1.17 3.78 19.19
CA ALA A 163 -0.40 4.37 18.09
C ALA A 163 -0.30 3.42 16.88
N ILE A 164 -0.16 2.12 17.14
CA ILE A 164 -0.17 1.07 16.11
C ILE A 164 -1.54 1.01 15.43
N ALA A 165 -2.62 0.88 16.22
CA ALA A 165 -3.98 0.72 15.70
C ALA A 165 -4.43 1.92 14.86
N THR A 166 -4.09 3.14 15.29
CA THR A 166 -4.50 4.39 14.62
C THR A 166 -3.58 4.80 13.47
N GLY A 167 -2.48 4.07 13.27
CA GLY A 167 -1.59 4.20 12.13
C GLY A 167 -1.19 5.64 11.81
N LEU A 168 -0.65 6.39 12.77
CA LEU A 168 -0.31 7.82 12.57
C LEU A 168 0.94 8.05 11.71
N VAL A 169 1.92 7.14 11.79
CA VAL A 169 3.21 7.26 11.09
C VAL A 169 3.08 7.03 9.57
N PRO A 170 2.42 5.96 9.08
CA PRO A 170 2.34 5.70 7.64
C PRO A 170 1.70 6.81 6.82
N PRO A 171 0.58 7.44 7.22
CA PRO A 171 0.01 8.54 6.45
C PRO A 171 0.97 9.72 6.30
N LEU A 172 1.85 9.98 7.27
CA LEU A 172 2.88 11.02 7.12
C LEU A 172 3.97 10.60 6.13
N CYS A 173 4.38 9.33 6.15
CA CYS A 173 5.32 8.79 5.15
C CYS A 173 4.71 8.81 3.74
N THR A 174 3.44 8.42 3.60
CA THR A 174 2.69 8.46 2.34
C THR A 174 2.48 9.89 1.85
N ALA A 175 2.28 10.85 2.76
CA ALA A 175 2.24 12.27 2.40
C ALA A 175 3.61 12.75 1.86
N GLY A 176 4.72 12.33 2.47
CA GLY A 176 6.06 12.62 1.97
C GLY A 176 6.34 12.01 0.60
N TYR A 177 5.87 10.78 0.37
CA TYR A 177 5.87 10.15 -0.96
C TYR A 177 5.04 10.94 -1.99
N GLY A 178 3.86 11.43 -1.59
CA GLY A 178 3.03 12.30 -2.43
C GLY A 178 3.75 13.57 -2.86
N ILE A 179 4.53 14.18 -1.95
CA ILE A 179 5.37 15.35 -2.27
C ILE A 179 6.51 14.98 -3.22
N SER A 180 7.24 13.89 -2.95
CA SER A 180 8.38 13.48 -3.79
C SER A 180 7.96 13.15 -5.21
N MET A 181 6.76 12.57 -5.39
CA MET A 181 6.18 12.24 -6.70
C MET A 181 5.33 13.36 -7.32
N LEU A 182 5.26 14.55 -6.68
CA LEU A 182 4.39 15.66 -7.10
C LEU A 182 2.90 15.26 -7.26
N ASN A 183 2.45 14.23 -6.56
CA ASN A 183 1.08 13.74 -6.59
C ASN A 183 0.27 14.33 -5.43
N MET A 184 -0.47 15.39 -5.75
CA MET A 184 -1.29 16.12 -4.77
C MET A 184 -2.43 15.29 -4.20
N ASN A 185 -2.94 14.29 -4.92
CA ASN A 185 -4.00 13.42 -4.41
C ASN A 185 -3.49 12.54 -3.27
N TYR A 186 -2.31 11.95 -3.41
CA TYR A 186 -1.68 11.17 -2.34
C TYR A 186 -1.30 12.04 -1.15
N PHE A 187 -0.73 13.23 -1.40
CA PHE A 187 -0.38 14.16 -0.34
C PHE A 187 -1.59 14.61 0.48
N LEU A 188 -2.64 15.11 -0.18
CA LEU A 188 -3.84 15.62 0.48
C LEU A 188 -4.61 14.51 1.19
N GLY A 189 -4.77 13.34 0.56
CA GLY A 189 -5.45 12.19 1.16
C GLY A 189 -4.76 11.69 2.43
N ALA A 190 -3.43 11.57 2.40
CA ALA A 190 -2.66 11.05 3.52
C ALA A 190 -2.53 12.04 4.69
N ILE A 191 -2.32 13.34 4.41
CA ILE A 191 -2.37 14.39 5.45
C ILE A 191 -3.76 14.45 6.08
N TYR A 192 -4.80 14.31 5.27
CA TYR A 192 -6.17 14.32 5.78
C TYR A 192 -6.45 13.10 6.69
N MET A 193 -5.98 11.91 6.32
CA MET A 193 -6.04 10.71 7.16
C MET A 193 -5.31 10.91 8.51
N PHE A 194 -4.09 11.46 8.47
CA PHE A 194 -3.35 11.81 9.70
C PHE A 194 -4.14 12.77 10.58
N PHE A 195 -4.69 13.83 9.97
CA PHE A 195 -5.43 14.86 10.68
C PHE A 195 -6.66 14.29 11.39
N ILE A 196 -7.48 13.49 10.71
CA ILE A 196 -8.67 12.84 11.29
C ILE A 196 -8.28 12.00 12.50
N ASN A 197 -7.27 11.14 12.35
CA ASN A 197 -6.84 10.24 13.41
C ASN A 197 -6.34 11.02 14.63
N ALA A 198 -5.47 12.01 14.42
CA ALA A 198 -4.98 12.88 15.49
C ALA A 198 -6.11 13.67 16.17
N PHE A 199 -7.07 14.19 15.40
CA PHE A 199 -8.19 14.96 15.91
C PHE A 199 -9.10 14.12 16.82
N PHE A 200 -9.51 12.92 16.38
CA PHE A 200 -10.38 12.06 17.17
C PHE A 200 -9.70 11.47 18.39
N ILE A 201 -8.40 11.18 18.33
CA ILE A 201 -7.62 10.78 19.51
C ILE A 201 -7.58 11.93 20.52
N CYS A 202 -7.37 13.17 20.06
CA CYS A 202 -7.35 14.37 20.91
C CYS A 202 -8.70 14.60 21.60
N VAL A 203 -9.81 14.56 20.86
CA VAL A 203 -11.17 14.73 21.40
C VAL A 203 -11.52 13.60 22.38
N SER A 204 -11.21 12.35 22.03
CA SER A 204 -11.53 11.19 22.87
C SER A 204 -10.73 11.18 24.16
N SER A 205 -9.43 11.50 24.10
CA SER A 205 -8.61 11.66 25.31
C SER A 205 -9.10 12.82 26.19
N MET A 206 -9.53 13.94 25.60
CA MET A 206 -10.18 15.03 26.33
C MET A 206 -11.44 14.56 27.09
N ILE A 207 -12.30 13.76 26.45
CA ILE A 207 -13.50 13.18 27.09
C ILE A 207 -13.10 12.34 28.30
N VAL A 208 -12.09 11.48 28.17
CA VAL A 208 -11.59 10.67 29.30
C VAL A 208 -11.12 11.56 30.45
N PHE A 209 -10.26 12.56 30.18
CA PHE A 209 -9.75 13.44 31.25
C PHE A 209 -10.86 14.25 31.93
N ARG A 210 -11.93 14.61 31.21
CA ARG A 210 -13.14 15.21 31.77
C ARG A 210 -13.89 14.25 32.68
N ILE A 211 -14.15 13.01 32.23
CA ILE A 211 -14.79 11.96 33.03
C ILE A 211 -13.98 11.69 34.31
N MET A 212 -12.65 11.67 34.20
CA MET A 212 -11.74 11.43 35.31
C MET A 212 -11.54 12.64 36.24
N LYS A 213 -12.23 13.76 35.99
CA LYS A 213 -12.22 15.00 36.79
C LYS A 213 -10.79 15.52 37.04
N MET A 214 -10.00 15.63 35.97
CA MET A 214 -8.68 16.27 36.02
C MET A 214 -8.81 17.73 36.47
N PRO A 215 -7.84 18.25 37.25
CA PRO A 215 -7.96 19.56 37.87
C PRO A 215 -7.88 20.64 36.78
N LYS A 216 -8.89 21.50 36.73
CA LYS A 216 -8.91 22.67 35.84
C LYS A 216 -7.89 23.70 36.29
N LYS A 217 -7.39 24.50 35.34
CA LYS A 217 -6.54 25.65 35.64
C LYS A 217 -7.29 26.64 36.53
N LYS A 218 -6.61 27.17 37.58
CA LYS A 218 -7.16 28.23 38.43
C LYS A 218 -7.48 29.46 37.56
N GLY A 219 -8.71 29.95 37.61
CA GLY A 219 -9.18 31.12 36.86
C GLY A 219 -9.94 30.82 35.57
N GLU A 220 -10.22 29.56 35.22
CA GLU A 220 -11.04 29.23 34.04
C GLU A 220 -12.51 29.59 34.26
N THR A 221 -13.06 30.46 33.41
CA THR A 221 -14.45 30.89 33.49
C THR A 221 -15.36 29.88 32.78
N ALA A 222 -16.58 29.63 33.29
CA ALA A 222 -17.54 28.71 32.65
C ALA A 222 -17.85 29.08 31.18
N LYS A 223 -17.75 30.37 30.83
CA LYS A 223 -17.91 30.89 29.47
C LYS A 223 -16.77 30.46 28.53
N GLU A 224 -15.53 30.46 29.01
CA GLU A 224 -14.36 30.03 28.23
C GLU A 224 -14.41 28.53 27.96
N THR A 225 -14.77 27.73 28.98
CA THR A 225 -14.96 26.27 28.81
C THR A 225 -16.04 25.95 27.78
N ARG A 226 -17.19 26.65 27.81
CA ARG A 226 -18.29 26.45 26.84
C ARG A 226 -17.88 26.84 25.42
N LYS A 227 -17.11 27.92 25.26
CA LYS A 227 -16.59 28.34 23.96
C LYS A 227 -15.68 27.26 23.36
N ILE A 228 -14.72 26.74 24.13
CA ILE A 228 -13.83 25.66 23.68
C ILE A 228 -14.61 24.41 23.26
N GLN A 229 -15.63 24.01 24.04
CA GLN A 229 -16.46 22.86 23.69
C GLN A 229 -17.25 23.07 22.40
N ARG A 230 -17.84 24.26 22.21
CA ARG A 230 -18.56 24.60 20.99
C ARG A 230 -17.63 24.62 19.79
N ASP A 231 -16.47 25.25 19.91
CA ASP A 231 -15.49 25.35 18.82
C ASP A 231 -14.97 23.95 18.44
N LEU A 232 -14.75 23.05 19.39
CA LEU A 232 -14.40 21.65 19.11
C LEU A 232 -15.50 20.87 18.39
N ILE A 233 -16.77 21.05 18.78
CA ILE A 233 -17.91 20.41 18.10
C ILE A 233 -18.02 20.92 16.66
N ILE A 234 -17.85 22.24 16.44
CA ILE A 234 -17.85 22.84 15.11
C ILE A 234 -16.71 22.25 14.27
N ILE A 235 -15.49 22.22 14.80
CA ILE A 235 -14.34 21.64 14.09
C ILE A 235 -14.58 20.16 13.79
N ALA A 236 -15.13 19.38 14.74
CA ALA A 236 -15.45 17.97 14.55
C ALA A 236 -16.44 17.74 13.41
N ILE A 237 -17.52 18.54 13.35
CA ILE A 237 -18.50 18.45 12.28
C ILE A 237 -17.85 18.80 10.94
N ILE A 238 -17.07 19.90 10.90
CA ILE A 238 -16.34 20.34 9.69
C ILE A 238 -15.35 19.28 9.22
N THR A 239 -14.74 18.49 10.12
CA THR A 239 -13.74 17.49 9.74
C THR A 239 -14.35 16.13 9.41
N ILE A 240 -15.50 15.77 9.97
CA ILE A 240 -16.24 14.54 9.63
C ILE A 240 -16.86 14.63 8.24
N ILE A 241 -17.47 15.78 7.89
CA ILE A 241 -18.27 15.91 6.66
C ILE A 241 -17.44 15.57 5.40
N PRO A 242 -16.23 16.14 5.18
CA PRO A 242 -15.43 15.79 4.01
C PRO A 242 -14.96 14.33 4.03
N SER A 243 -14.80 13.71 5.21
CA SER A 243 -14.41 12.29 5.32
C SER A 243 -15.52 11.40 4.77
N ILE A 244 -16.77 11.70 5.12
CA ILE A 244 -17.93 10.97 4.62
C ILE A 244 -18.05 11.15 3.10
N ILE A 245 -17.85 12.38 2.61
CA ILE A 245 -17.91 12.68 1.17
C ILE A 245 -16.82 11.91 0.41
N LEU A 246 -15.57 11.90 0.90
CA LEU A 246 -14.45 11.20 0.27
C LEU A 246 -14.55 9.68 0.38
N ALA A 247 -15.13 9.16 1.48
CA ALA A 247 -15.31 7.72 1.68
C ALA A 247 -16.43 7.12 0.83
N TYR A 248 -17.49 7.89 0.54
CA TYR A 248 -18.64 7.41 -0.24
C TYR A 248 -18.26 6.73 -1.58
N PRO A 249 -17.48 7.35 -2.49
CA PRO A 249 -17.15 6.72 -3.77
C PRO A 249 -16.29 5.46 -3.60
N VAL A 250 -15.42 5.41 -2.58
CA VAL A 250 -14.56 4.24 -2.31
C VAL A 250 -15.40 3.04 -1.83
N VAL A 251 -16.36 3.28 -0.93
CA VAL A 251 -17.26 2.24 -0.44
C VAL A 251 -18.17 1.74 -1.57
N VAL A 252 -18.76 2.64 -2.35
CA VAL A 252 -19.60 2.27 -3.48
C VAL A 252 -18.82 1.43 -4.49
N LYS A 253 -17.60 1.84 -4.85
CA LYS A 253 -16.71 1.07 -5.74
C LYS A 253 -16.44 -0.33 -5.18
N SER A 254 -16.05 -0.45 -3.91
CA SER A 254 -15.76 -1.73 -3.27
C SER A 254 -16.97 -2.67 -3.21
N VAL A 255 -18.16 -2.13 -2.95
CA VAL A 255 -19.41 -2.91 -2.96
C VAL A 255 -19.75 -3.38 -4.37
N ILE A 256 -19.62 -2.52 -5.38
CA ILE A 256 -19.83 -2.89 -6.79
C ILE A 256 -18.84 -3.98 -7.21
N GLU A 257 -17.54 -3.81 -6.96
CA GLU A 257 -16.52 -4.82 -7.29
C GLU A 257 -16.80 -6.16 -6.59
N GLY A 258 -17.21 -6.13 -5.33
CA GLY A 258 -17.61 -7.33 -4.59
C GLY A 258 -18.85 -8.01 -5.15
N ASN A 259 -19.85 -7.24 -5.58
CA ASN A 259 -21.05 -7.76 -6.23
C ASN A 259 -20.75 -8.33 -7.62
N VAL A 260 -19.89 -7.67 -8.40
CA VAL A 260 -19.43 -8.18 -9.70
C VAL A 260 -18.69 -9.50 -9.50
N GLN A 261 -17.78 -9.61 -8.52
CA GLN A 261 -17.10 -10.87 -8.24
C GLN A 261 -18.08 -12.00 -7.87
N LYS A 262 -19.11 -11.72 -7.07
CA LYS A 262 -20.17 -12.70 -6.79
C LYS A 262 -20.93 -13.12 -8.04
N TYR A 263 -21.31 -12.16 -8.88
CA TYR A 263 -21.97 -12.40 -10.16
C TYR A 263 -21.10 -13.26 -11.08
N LEU A 264 -19.82 -12.93 -11.26
CA LEU A 264 -18.90 -13.68 -12.10
C LEU A 264 -18.71 -15.12 -11.61
N ASN A 265 -18.55 -15.33 -10.31
CA ASN A 265 -18.35 -16.66 -9.75
C ASN A 265 -19.59 -17.56 -9.85
N ASN A 266 -20.78 -16.99 -9.77
CA ASN A 266 -22.04 -17.75 -9.78
C ASN A 266 -22.60 -17.99 -11.19
N GLU A 267 -22.46 -17.03 -12.10
CA GLU A 267 -23.13 -17.07 -13.41
C GLU A 267 -22.20 -17.51 -14.55
N PHE A 268 -20.87 -17.38 -14.41
CA PHE A 268 -19.90 -17.79 -15.43
C PHE A 268 -19.24 -19.13 -15.11
N THR A 269 -20.04 -20.10 -14.68
CA THR A 269 -19.60 -21.47 -14.41
C THR A 269 -19.82 -22.35 -15.66
N TYR A 270 -19.12 -22.04 -16.75
CA TYR A 270 -19.21 -22.80 -18.00
C TYR A 270 -18.08 -23.83 -18.10
N PRO A 271 -18.33 -25.06 -18.58
CA PRO A 271 -17.29 -26.07 -18.76
C PRO A 271 -16.23 -25.68 -19.80
N GLU A 272 -16.65 -24.98 -20.85
CA GLU A 272 -15.86 -24.69 -22.06
C GLU A 272 -15.57 -23.19 -22.27
N THR A 273 -15.99 -22.31 -21.36
CA THR A 273 -15.79 -20.85 -21.46
C THR A 273 -15.24 -20.32 -20.14
N GLN A 274 -14.09 -19.65 -20.18
CA GLN A 274 -13.45 -19.09 -18.99
C GLN A 274 -13.23 -17.59 -19.09
N ILE A 275 -13.31 -16.92 -17.94
CA ILE A 275 -12.99 -15.49 -17.81
C ILE A 275 -11.47 -15.31 -17.72
N VAL A 276 -10.92 -14.59 -18.68
CA VAL A 276 -9.48 -14.30 -18.74
C VAL A 276 -9.15 -12.97 -18.10
N LYS A 277 -9.97 -11.94 -18.36
CA LYS A 277 -9.82 -10.60 -17.75
C LYS A 277 -11.18 -10.01 -17.45
N SER A 278 -11.33 -9.48 -16.24
CA SER A 278 -12.48 -8.66 -15.84
C SER A 278 -11.98 -7.25 -15.51
N ASN A 279 -12.47 -6.25 -16.25
CA ASN A 279 -12.21 -4.85 -15.95
C ASN A 279 -13.54 -4.16 -15.60
N ILE A 280 -13.58 -3.54 -14.43
CA ILE A 280 -14.77 -2.88 -13.89
C ILE A 280 -14.49 -1.38 -13.90
N ASP A 281 -15.20 -0.67 -14.77
CA ASP A 281 -15.15 0.78 -14.81
C ASP A 281 -16.41 1.34 -14.13
N THR A 282 -16.26 1.73 -12.87
CA THR A 282 -17.34 2.35 -12.09
C THR A 282 -17.69 3.77 -12.55
N GLN A 283 -16.85 4.45 -13.34
CA GLN A 283 -17.16 5.79 -13.85
C GLN A 283 -18.04 5.72 -15.10
N SER A 284 -17.69 4.86 -16.06
CA SER A 284 -18.53 4.61 -17.24
C SER A 284 -19.68 3.63 -16.95
N LYS A 285 -19.71 3.04 -15.75
CA LYS A 285 -20.64 1.98 -15.33
C LYS A 285 -20.59 0.77 -16.26
N GLU A 286 -19.39 0.36 -16.68
CA GLU A 286 -19.20 -0.76 -17.59
C GLU A 286 -18.47 -1.92 -16.91
N ILE A 287 -18.97 -3.14 -17.12
CA ILE A 287 -18.29 -4.40 -16.80
C ILE A 287 -17.77 -4.96 -18.11
N LYS A 288 -16.45 -4.91 -18.31
CA LYS A 288 -15.79 -5.46 -19.51
C LYS A 288 -15.24 -6.83 -19.18
N LEU A 289 -15.76 -7.85 -19.85
CA LEU A 289 -15.32 -9.23 -19.71
C LEU A 289 -14.65 -9.70 -21.00
N VAL A 290 -13.44 -10.22 -20.85
CA VAL A 290 -12.76 -10.96 -21.92
C VAL A 290 -12.90 -12.44 -21.60
N LEU A 291 -13.66 -13.12 -22.45
CA LEU A 291 -13.94 -14.55 -22.35
C LEU A 291 -13.18 -15.29 -23.46
N ILE A 292 -12.71 -16.50 -23.15
CA ILE A 292 -12.14 -17.40 -24.15
C ILE A 292 -12.85 -18.76 -24.08
N GLY A 293 -13.12 -19.36 -25.24
CA GLY A 293 -13.75 -20.67 -25.37
C GLY A 293 -14.94 -20.65 -26.33
N LYS A 294 -15.95 -21.49 -26.06
CA LYS A 294 -17.17 -21.54 -26.88
C LYS A 294 -17.91 -20.19 -26.81
N VAL A 295 -18.30 -19.70 -27.99
CA VAL A 295 -19.09 -18.46 -28.14
C VAL A 295 -20.44 -18.65 -27.45
N LEU A 296 -20.83 -17.69 -26.62
CA LEU A 296 -22.14 -17.68 -25.96
C LEU A 296 -23.18 -17.12 -26.93
N ASP A 297 -24.35 -17.74 -26.98
CA ASP A 297 -25.44 -17.29 -27.84
C ASP A 297 -26.00 -15.94 -27.36
N GLU A 298 -26.60 -15.14 -28.26
CA GLU A 298 -27.18 -13.84 -27.91
C GLU A 298 -28.25 -13.96 -26.80
N GLU A 299 -28.96 -15.08 -26.75
CA GLU A 299 -29.96 -15.38 -25.71
C GLU A 299 -29.32 -15.59 -24.32
N GLU A 300 -28.16 -16.24 -24.28
CA GLU A 300 -27.39 -16.42 -23.04
C GLU A 300 -26.82 -15.09 -22.53
N ILE A 301 -26.33 -14.24 -23.45
CA ILE A 301 -25.83 -12.89 -23.12
C ILE A 301 -26.97 -12.01 -22.58
N MET A 302 -28.17 -12.08 -23.17
CA MET A 302 -29.34 -11.37 -22.63
C MET A 302 -29.73 -11.87 -21.24
N ASN A 303 -29.69 -13.18 -21.00
CA ASN A 303 -29.98 -13.76 -19.69
C ASN A 303 -28.97 -13.30 -18.63
N LEU A 304 -27.68 -13.33 -18.97
CA LEU A 304 -26.60 -12.80 -18.13
C LEU A 304 -26.79 -11.31 -17.81
N THR A 305 -27.18 -10.52 -18.80
CA THR A 305 -27.46 -9.08 -18.63
C THR A 305 -28.65 -8.85 -17.69
N ASN A 306 -29.73 -9.64 -17.82
CA ASN A 306 -30.90 -9.52 -16.94
C ASN A 306 -30.59 -9.89 -15.48
N LYS A 307 -29.72 -10.88 -15.27
CA LYS A 307 -29.30 -11.33 -13.94
C LYS A 307 -28.45 -10.32 -13.18
N LEU A 308 -27.88 -9.29 -13.83
CA LEU A 308 -27.19 -8.19 -13.13
C LEU A 308 -28.08 -7.53 -12.07
N SER A 309 -29.40 -7.48 -12.30
CA SER A 309 -30.36 -6.92 -11.35
C SER A 309 -30.38 -7.69 -10.02
N GLU A 310 -30.22 -9.01 -10.04
CA GLU A 310 -30.21 -9.86 -8.84
C GLU A 310 -29.01 -9.59 -7.92
N TYR A 311 -27.93 -9.04 -8.47
CA TYR A 311 -26.69 -8.72 -7.76
C TYR A 311 -26.55 -7.22 -7.41
N ASN A 312 -27.63 -6.43 -7.51
CA ASN A 312 -27.61 -4.97 -7.34
C ASN A 312 -26.67 -4.25 -8.35
N LEU A 313 -26.55 -4.77 -9.57
CA LEU A 313 -25.73 -4.23 -10.66
C LEU A 313 -26.58 -3.66 -11.81
N GLN A 314 -27.84 -3.35 -11.56
CA GLN A 314 -28.82 -2.86 -12.54
C GLN A 314 -28.40 -1.58 -13.30
N ASP A 315 -27.52 -0.77 -12.70
CA ASP A 315 -27.01 0.46 -13.33
C ASP A 315 -25.75 0.22 -14.18
N MET A 316 -25.23 -1.01 -14.23
CA MET A 316 -24.00 -1.37 -14.94
C MET A 316 -24.32 -2.03 -16.29
N ASN A 317 -23.53 -1.71 -17.31
CA ASN A 317 -23.64 -2.32 -18.64
C ASN A 317 -22.59 -3.42 -18.82
N LEU A 318 -23.01 -4.59 -19.30
CA LEU A 318 -22.13 -5.73 -19.55
C LEU A 318 -21.63 -5.71 -20.99
N LYS A 319 -20.31 -5.58 -21.16
CA LYS A 319 -19.64 -5.70 -22.46
C LYS A 319 -18.78 -6.94 -22.47
N ILE A 320 -19.17 -7.90 -23.30
CA ILE A 320 -18.46 -9.15 -23.49
C ILE A 320 -17.65 -9.06 -24.78
N THR A 321 -16.37 -9.39 -24.72
CA THR A 321 -15.52 -9.63 -25.88
C THR A 321 -15.06 -11.08 -25.80
N GLN A 322 -15.41 -11.88 -26.80
CA GLN A 322 -15.09 -13.29 -26.87
C GLN A 322 -14.04 -13.56 -27.94
N THR A 323 -13.14 -14.49 -27.64
CA THR A 323 -12.23 -15.09 -28.62
C THR A 323 -12.56 -16.57 -28.71
N GLU A 324 -13.03 -16.99 -29.89
CA GLU A 324 -13.43 -18.37 -30.17
C GLU A 324 -12.20 -19.27 -30.28
N VAL A 325 -12.25 -20.42 -29.60
CA VAL A 325 -11.22 -21.47 -29.69
C VAL A 325 -11.94 -22.81 -29.73
N GLU A 326 -11.72 -23.58 -30.80
CA GLU A 326 -12.48 -24.82 -31.12
C GLU A 326 -12.21 -25.98 -30.15
N GLU A 327 -11.06 -25.99 -29.48
CA GLU A 327 -10.72 -26.97 -28.45
C GLU A 327 -10.57 -26.27 -27.09
N GLY A 328 -11.35 -26.74 -26.11
CA GLY A 328 -11.41 -26.15 -24.77
C GLY A 328 -10.03 -25.98 -24.15
N ILE A 329 -9.68 -24.75 -23.83
CA ILE A 329 -8.36 -24.40 -23.30
C ILE A 329 -8.24 -24.90 -21.86
N THR A 330 -7.12 -25.56 -21.56
CA THR A 330 -6.83 -26.02 -20.20
C THR A 330 -6.52 -24.83 -19.27
N LYS A 331 -6.74 -24.99 -17.95
CA LYS A 331 -6.44 -23.95 -16.96
C LYS A 331 -4.98 -23.48 -17.01
N GLU A 332 -4.06 -24.33 -17.45
CA GLU A 332 -2.62 -24.07 -17.54
C GLU A 332 -2.28 -23.14 -18.73
N GLU A 333 -2.85 -23.37 -19.89
CA GLU A 333 -2.72 -22.49 -21.08
C GLU A 333 -3.37 -21.11 -20.86
N ILE A 334 -4.45 -21.04 -20.07
CA ILE A 334 -5.07 -19.77 -19.66
C ILE A 334 -4.16 -18.98 -18.71
N GLU A 335 -3.42 -19.65 -17.82
CA GLU A 335 -2.43 -18.98 -16.97
C GLU A 335 -1.23 -18.48 -17.78
N GLU A 336 -0.83 -19.20 -18.83
CA GLU A 336 0.20 -18.78 -19.78
C GLU A 336 -0.25 -17.54 -20.58
N TYR A 337 -1.49 -17.54 -21.10
CA TYR A 337 -2.08 -16.39 -21.80
C TYR A 337 -2.26 -15.17 -20.87
N LYS A 338 -2.59 -15.38 -19.59
CA LYS A 338 -2.61 -14.33 -18.55
C LYS A 338 -1.22 -13.74 -18.31
N LYS A 339 -0.16 -14.56 -18.38
CA LYS A 339 1.23 -14.08 -18.27
C LYS A 339 1.64 -13.30 -19.52
N GLU A 340 1.34 -13.77 -20.72
CA GLU A 340 1.64 -13.08 -21.97
C GLU A 340 0.98 -11.69 -22.05
N LYS A 341 -0.33 -11.58 -21.78
CA LYS A 341 -1.01 -10.27 -21.81
C LYS A 341 -0.63 -9.32 -20.69
N ASN A 342 -0.29 -9.83 -19.50
CA ASN A 342 0.32 -8.99 -18.46
C ASN A 342 1.71 -8.51 -18.88
N THR A 343 2.42 -9.27 -19.71
CA THR A 343 3.73 -8.90 -20.26
C THR A 343 3.59 -7.87 -21.39
N GLU A 344 2.50 -7.87 -22.16
CA GLU A 344 2.21 -6.82 -23.16
C GLU A 344 1.79 -5.47 -22.52
N GLU A 345 1.01 -5.49 -21.44
CA GLU A 345 0.76 -4.29 -20.63
C GLU A 345 2.05 -3.81 -19.93
N PHE A 346 2.99 -4.71 -19.66
CA PHE A 346 4.31 -4.38 -19.13
C PHE A 346 5.27 -3.88 -20.22
N SER A 347 5.23 -4.41 -21.44
CA SER A 347 6.10 -4.01 -22.56
C SER A 347 5.72 -2.62 -23.06
N THR A 348 4.43 -2.29 -23.14
CA THR A 348 3.97 -0.94 -23.51
C THR A 348 4.32 0.13 -22.46
N LEU A 349 4.38 -0.23 -21.17
CA LEU A 349 4.90 0.64 -20.11
C LEU A 349 6.44 0.71 -20.08
N THR A 350 7.12 -0.30 -20.64
CA THR A 350 8.58 -0.36 -20.73
C THR A 350 9.09 0.40 -21.96
N GLU A 351 8.39 0.32 -23.10
CA GLU A 351 8.71 1.09 -24.31
C GLU A 351 8.48 2.59 -24.12
N ALA A 352 7.47 2.98 -23.33
CA ALA A 352 7.25 4.39 -22.95
C ALA A 352 8.25 4.91 -21.88
N LYS A 353 9.10 4.06 -21.32
CA LYS A 353 10.13 4.42 -20.32
C LYS A 353 11.56 4.03 -20.72
N GLN A 354 11.77 3.48 -21.91
CA GLN A 354 13.08 2.97 -22.35
C GLN A 354 14.06 4.03 -22.86
N ASN A 355 13.81 5.31 -22.61
CA ASN A 355 14.73 6.40 -23.00
C ASN A 355 15.47 7.04 -21.82
N THR A 356 15.59 6.36 -20.68
CA THR A 356 16.49 6.84 -19.62
C THR A 356 17.07 5.67 -18.82
N ASP A 357 18.38 5.50 -18.95
CA ASP A 357 19.30 4.71 -18.11
C ASP A 357 19.06 3.21 -17.96
N ILE A 358 19.48 2.45 -18.97
CA ILE A 358 19.89 1.04 -18.81
C ILE A 358 21.40 1.01 -18.56
N SER A 359 21.83 1.22 -17.32
CA SER A 359 23.22 1.01 -16.91
C SER A 359 23.41 0.10 -15.69
N GLU A 360 22.36 -0.38 -15.00
CA GLU A 360 22.55 -1.09 -13.71
C GLU A 360 21.89 -2.47 -13.54
N ILE A 361 21.66 -3.23 -14.63
CA ILE A 361 21.35 -4.68 -14.52
C ILE A 361 22.33 -5.49 -15.41
N LYS A 362 23.64 -5.34 -15.16
CA LYS A 362 24.72 -6.11 -15.80
C LYS A 362 25.63 -6.78 -14.76
N GLN A 363 25.08 -7.61 -13.87
CA GLN A 363 25.91 -8.45 -13.00
C GLN A 363 25.37 -9.88 -12.89
N THR A 364 25.34 -10.62 -14.01
CA THR A 364 25.41 -12.09 -13.94
C THR A 364 25.88 -12.74 -15.25
N THR A 365 26.96 -12.27 -15.87
CA THR A 365 27.86 -13.09 -16.73
C THR A 365 29.02 -12.22 -17.19
N ASN A 366 30.25 -12.68 -16.96
CA ASN A 366 31.50 -12.01 -17.36
C ASN A 366 31.76 -12.13 -18.88
N LEU A 367 30.71 -12.04 -19.69
CA LEU A 367 30.76 -12.15 -21.15
C LEU A 367 30.30 -10.82 -21.74
N ASP A 368 31.21 -10.13 -22.40
CA ASP A 368 30.93 -8.83 -23.01
C ASP A 368 30.12 -9.03 -24.31
N LYS A 369 28.78 -9.05 -24.17
CA LYS A 369 27.84 -9.38 -25.25
C LYS A 369 28.04 -8.51 -26.50
N ASN A 370 28.47 -7.26 -26.32
CA ASN A 370 28.71 -6.34 -27.43
C ASN A 370 29.95 -6.74 -28.25
N LYS A 371 31.02 -7.20 -27.59
CA LYS A 371 32.24 -7.64 -28.27
C LYS A 371 32.03 -8.94 -29.05
N ILE A 372 31.26 -9.87 -28.49
CA ILE A 372 30.89 -11.13 -29.15
C ILE A 372 30.06 -10.87 -30.42
N LEU A 373 29.12 -9.93 -30.35
CA LEU A 373 28.31 -9.54 -31.50
C LEU A 373 29.14 -8.88 -32.61
N GLU A 374 30.08 -7.99 -32.26
CA GLU A 374 30.98 -7.36 -33.24
C GLU A 374 31.92 -8.37 -33.92
N GLU A 375 32.51 -9.30 -33.16
CA GLU A 375 33.38 -10.35 -33.72
C GLU A 375 32.60 -11.32 -34.63
N LEU A 376 31.37 -11.70 -34.24
CA LEU A 376 30.53 -12.56 -35.07
C LEU A 376 30.03 -11.86 -36.33
N LYS A 377 29.66 -10.57 -36.26
CA LYS A 377 29.28 -9.79 -37.46
C LYS A 377 30.44 -9.57 -38.43
N ASN A 378 31.66 -9.42 -37.91
CA ASN A 378 32.86 -9.26 -38.73
C ASN A 378 33.22 -10.54 -39.50
N LYS A 379 32.98 -11.72 -38.91
CA LYS A 379 33.24 -13.03 -39.55
C LYS A 379 32.06 -13.52 -40.40
N HIS A 380 30.83 -13.26 -39.96
CA HIS A 380 29.60 -13.78 -40.56
C HIS A 380 28.61 -12.64 -40.84
N SER A 381 28.59 -12.15 -42.09
CA SER A 381 27.76 -11.01 -42.51
C SER A 381 26.25 -11.25 -42.46
N THR A 382 25.83 -12.51 -42.27
CA THR A 382 24.42 -12.94 -42.17
C THR A 382 23.86 -12.85 -40.74
N VAL A 383 24.70 -12.60 -39.73
CA VAL A 383 24.29 -12.48 -38.32
C VAL A 383 23.72 -11.08 -38.06
N GLN A 384 22.43 -11.02 -37.73
CA GLN A 384 21.74 -9.76 -37.47
C GLN A 384 21.76 -9.39 -35.99
N ASP A 385 21.48 -10.37 -35.13
CA ASP A 385 21.39 -10.19 -33.68
C ASP A 385 21.84 -11.48 -32.94
N VAL A 386 22.34 -11.31 -31.71
CA VAL A 386 22.79 -12.42 -30.85
C VAL A 386 22.28 -12.20 -29.43
N SER A 387 21.39 -13.08 -28.98
CA SER A 387 20.89 -13.10 -27.61
C SER A 387 21.58 -14.21 -26.81
N ILE A 388 22.24 -13.84 -25.72
CA ILE A 388 22.89 -14.79 -24.81
C ILE A 388 22.14 -14.79 -23.48
N THR A 389 21.60 -15.95 -23.12
CA THR A 389 20.87 -16.19 -21.86
C THR A 389 21.56 -17.29 -21.06
N ASN A 390 21.83 -17.05 -19.78
CA ASN A 390 22.44 -18.05 -18.91
C ASN A 390 21.35 -18.69 -18.03
N ASN A 391 21.07 -19.97 -18.24
CA ASN A 391 20.08 -20.71 -17.46
C ASN A 391 20.80 -21.58 -16.43
N LYS A 392 20.53 -21.31 -15.15
CA LYS A 392 20.95 -22.17 -14.04
C LYS A 392 19.85 -23.17 -13.75
N THR A 393 20.08 -24.44 -14.07
CA THR A 393 19.09 -25.50 -13.83
C THR A 393 19.42 -26.21 -12.52
N ILE A 394 18.53 -26.10 -11.53
CA ILE A 394 18.64 -26.82 -10.26
C ILE A 394 17.88 -28.13 -10.43
N THR A 395 18.62 -29.25 -10.45
CA THR A 395 18.02 -30.59 -10.49
C THR A 395 17.87 -31.15 -9.07
N THR A 396 16.93 -32.08 -8.87
CA THR A 396 16.66 -32.73 -7.57
C THR A 396 17.85 -33.47 -6.96
N ASN A 397 18.93 -33.67 -7.73
CA ASN A 397 20.19 -34.27 -7.29
C ASN A 397 21.25 -33.24 -6.84
N ASN A 398 20.89 -31.97 -6.63
CA ASN A 398 21.80 -30.92 -6.16
C ASN A 398 23.05 -30.69 -7.03
N ASN A 399 22.99 -31.07 -8.31
CA ASN A 399 23.98 -30.68 -9.30
C ASN A 399 23.53 -29.38 -9.96
N ASP A 400 24.25 -28.30 -9.64
CA ASP A 400 24.15 -27.00 -10.31
C ASP A 400 24.75 -27.11 -11.71
N ASN A 401 23.93 -27.39 -12.73
CA ASN A 401 24.35 -27.30 -14.12
C ASN A 401 23.98 -25.91 -14.68
N GLN A 402 25.00 -25.15 -15.07
CA GLN A 402 24.84 -23.93 -15.86
C GLN A 402 24.85 -24.30 -17.35
N THR A 403 23.77 -23.96 -18.05
CA THR A 403 23.68 -24.11 -19.51
C THR A 403 23.47 -22.74 -20.12
N ILE A 404 24.38 -22.33 -20.99
CA ILE A 404 24.28 -21.04 -21.69
C ILE A 404 23.54 -21.28 -23.00
N ILE A 405 22.45 -20.56 -23.22
CA ILE A 405 21.71 -20.59 -24.48
C ILE A 405 22.13 -19.37 -25.31
N VAL A 406 22.67 -19.63 -26.50
CA VAL A 406 23.02 -18.60 -27.47
C VAL A 406 22.01 -18.68 -28.61
N THR A 407 21.16 -17.67 -28.74
CA THR A 407 20.23 -17.53 -29.86
C THR A 407 20.81 -16.57 -30.88
N VAL A 408 21.05 -17.06 -32.10
CA VAL A 408 21.56 -16.25 -33.21
C VAL A 408 20.45 -16.02 -34.23
N THR A 409 20.21 -14.76 -34.55
CA THR A 409 19.23 -14.35 -35.55
C THR A 409 19.94 -14.10 -36.87
N LEU A 410 19.52 -14.83 -37.91
CA LEU A 410 20.16 -14.83 -39.23
C LEU A 410 19.24 -14.17 -40.28
N ASN A 411 19.84 -13.34 -41.15
CA ASN A 411 19.14 -12.71 -42.27
C ASN A 411 19.37 -13.49 -43.57
N GLY A 412 18.85 -14.73 -43.60
CA GLY A 412 18.99 -15.67 -44.72
C GLY A 412 19.40 -17.08 -44.27
N SER A 413 19.24 -18.06 -45.17
CA SER A 413 19.68 -19.44 -44.93
C SER A 413 21.19 -19.57 -45.16
N LEU A 414 21.90 -20.21 -44.22
CA LEU A 414 23.31 -20.59 -44.35
C LEU A 414 23.45 -21.93 -45.08
N SER A 415 24.56 -22.13 -45.77
CA SER A 415 24.99 -23.46 -46.24
C SER A 415 25.48 -24.32 -45.07
N GLN A 416 25.53 -25.65 -45.22
CA GLN A 416 25.98 -26.56 -44.14
C GLN A 416 27.41 -26.26 -43.67
N ASP A 417 28.31 -25.88 -44.58
CA ASP A 417 29.70 -25.56 -44.24
C ASP A 417 29.81 -24.26 -43.43
N GLU A 418 29.05 -23.22 -43.80
CA GLU A 418 28.99 -21.95 -43.06
C GLU A 418 28.31 -22.13 -41.70
N GLU A 419 27.37 -23.07 -41.61
CA GLU A 419 26.67 -23.38 -40.37
C GLU A 419 27.59 -24.05 -39.33
N GLU A 420 28.45 -24.96 -39.78
CA GLU A 420 29.47 -25.59 -38.93
C GLU A 420 30.54 -24.60 -38.47
N GLU A 421 30.98 -23.69 -39.37
CA GLU A 421 31.96 -22.66 -39.03
C GLU A 421 31.41 -21.67 -38.00
N LEU A 422 30.16 -21.22 -38.17
CA LEU A 422 29.49 -20.35 -37.21
C LEU A 422 29.33 -21.03 -35.83
N ASN A 423 28.95 -22.30 -35.79
CA ASN A 423 28.84 -23.04 -34.53
C ASN A 423 30.18 -23.18 -33.81
N LYS A 424 31.27 -23.33 -34.57
CA LYS A 424 32.64 -23.42 -34.03
C LYS A 424 33.09 -22.08 -33.45
N ASP A 425 32.88 -20.98 -34.15
CA ASP A 425 33.21 -19.63 -33.68
C ASP A 425 32.42 -19.26 -32.41
N ILE A 426 31.12 -19.62 -32.33
CA ILE A 426 30.30 -19.35 -31.14
C ILE A 426 30.82 -20.15 -29.93
N LYS A 427 31.22 -21.42 -30.11
CA LYS A 427 31.80 -22.24 -29.04
C LYS A 427 33.16 -21.70 -28.57
N GLU A 428 33.99 -21.19 -29.48
CA GLU A 428 35.27 -20.58 -29.11
C GLU A 428 35.09 -19.29 -28.29
N LEU A 429 34.05 -18.51 -28.59
CA LEU A 429 33.77 -17.23 -27.91
C LEU A 429 33.00 -17.38 -26.58
N VAL A 430 32.15 -18.40 -26.44
CA VAL A 430 31.22 -18.55 -25.31
C VAL A 430 31.56 -19.76 -24.41
N GLY A 431 32.31 -20.74 -24.92
CA GLY A 431 32.70 -21.99 -24.24
C GLY A 431 31.93 -23.22 -24.74
N ASP A 432 32.29 -24.40 -24.23
CA ASP A 432 31.78 -25.68 -24.74
C ASP A 432 30.38 -26.07 -24.24
N ASN A 433 29.92 -25.48 -23.12
CA ASN A 433 28.69 -25.90 -22.43
C ASN A 433 27.47 -25.05 -22.86
N ILE A 434 27.24 -25.00 -24.18
CA ILE A 434 26.25 -24.10 -24.79
C ILE A 434 25.22 -24.84 -25.64
N LEU A 435 23.99 -24.31 -25.65
CA LEU A 435 22.94 -24.66 -26.60
C LEU A 435 22.79 -23.51 -27.60
N ILE A 436 23.07 -23.78 -28.87
CA ILE A 436 22.94 -22.79 -29.94
C ILE A 436 21.57 -22.97 -30.59
N ASN A 437 20.72 -21.95 -30.49
CA ASN A 437 19.46 -21.87 -31.21
C ASN A 437 19.59 -20.86 -32.35
N LYS A 438 19.05 -21.17 -33.54
CA LYS A 438 19.15 -20.29 -34.71
C LYS A 438 17.77 -19.94 -35.21
N THR A 439 17.50 -18.65 -35.33
CA THR A 439 16.24 -18.14 -35.85
C THR A 439 16.51 -17.43 -37.16
N ILE A 440 15.94 -17.93 -38.26
CA ILE A 440 16.05 -17.27 -39.57
C ILE A 440 14.90 -16.28 -39.68
N VAL A 441 15.22 -15.00 -39.81
CA VAL A 441 14.25 -13.96 -40.13
C VAL A 441 14.25 -13.80 -41.64
N ASN A 442 13.25 -14.40 -42.30
CA ASN A 442 13.03 -14.13 -43.71
C ASN A 442 12.43 -12.72 -43.83
N ALA A 443 13.24 -11.76 -44.28
CA ALA A 443 12.73 -10.46 -44.71
C ALA A 443 11.90 -10.63 -46.00
N ASN A 444 10.64 -11.07 -45.87
CA ASN A 444 9.57 -10.93 -46.85
C ASN A 444 8.21 -11.43 -46.29
N LYS A 445 7.51 -10.57 -45.55
CA LYS A 445 6.14 -10.12 -45.85
C LYS A 445 5.66 -9.06 -44.86
#